data_AF-A0A6A6PSU4-F1
#
_entry.id   AF-A0A6A6PSU4-F1
#
_cell.length_a   1.000
_cell.length_b   1.000
_cell.length_c   1.000
_cell.angle_alpha   90.00
_cell.angle_beta   90.00
_cell.angle_gamma   90.00
#
_symmetry.space_group_name_H-M   'P 1'
#
loop_
_entity.id
_entity.type
_entity.pdbx_description
1 polymer ?
#
loop_
_entity_poly.entity_id
_entity_poly.type
_entity_poly.pdbx_seq_one_letter_code
_entity_poly.pdbx_strand_id
1 'polypeptide(L)'
;MLSHQTTVQFVDHLFSSGRWTQLQWLQSEHLEDGMAPDARAFYDGENQKGVEQWKGALQEAQHKDQILMLHFHPFFPVPAETILRYINYANHKTAPPSPENFSMVPDDLLLTPGTVPILNIRHPKLVVPSTWRTLNKMGLPHGAGRPNFLIVTSHIWSRALYDYFLSKGIEPLVVDADDFMTSEEFVRHLCSKAGLDPDQAYFSWPTDGDKDKHHPMYYASQSTLLNSAGPNAALAAKNKDLAKEEAEWATEFGDDLPLVREMVELAMPHYEYLHERRLRL
;
A
#
# COMPACT_ATOMS: atom_id res chain seq x y z
N MET A 1 -9.25 12.26 0.72
CA MET A 1 -10.61 12.15 0.12
C MET A 1 -11.63 11.58 1.10
N LEU A 2 -11.42 10.40 1.69
CA LEU A 2 -12.39 9.78 2.61
C LEU A 2 -12.17 10.18 4.09
N SER A 3 -10.93 10.45 4.48
CA SER A 3 -10.52 10.61 5.89
C SER A 3 -10.90 11.95 6.55
N HIS A 4 -11.36 12.95 5.79
CA HIS A 4 -11.62 14.31 6.30
C HIS A 4 -13.06 14.52 6.80
N GLN A 5 -13.84 13.45 6.96
CA GLN A 5 -15.21 13.55 7.41
C GLN A 5 -15.30 13.84 8.91
N THR A 6 -16.31 14.60 9.30
CA THR A 6 -16.52 15.04 10.69
C THR A 6 -16.76 13.88 11.67
N THR A 7 -17.26 12.75 11.16
CA THR A 7 -17.56 11.54 11.93
C THR A 7 -16.41 10.53 11.94
N VAL A 8 -15.28 10.83 11.30
CA VAL A 8 -14.16 9.89 11.13
C VAL A 8 -13.01 10.23 12.08
N GLN A 9 -12.60 9.23 12.87
CA GLN A 9 -11.28 9.21 13.49
C GLN A 9 -10.30 8.53 12.53
N PHE A 10 -9.33 9.28 12.01
CA PHE A 10 -8.35 8.76 11.06
C PHE A 10 -7.01 8.46 11.76
N VAL A 11 -6.51 7.24 11.59
CA VAL A 11 -5.14 6.87 11.98
C VAL A 11 -4.38 6.46 10.74
N ASP A 12 -3.32 7.20 10.45
CA ASP A 12 -2.51 7.04 9.25
C ASP A 12 -1.18 6.36 9.56
N HIS A 13 -0.57 5.74 8.54
CA HIS A 13 0.75 5.11 8.57
C HIS A 13 0.95 4.11 9.72
N LEU A 14 -0.09 3.34 10.09
CA LEU A 14 0.06 2.29 11.10
C LEU A 14 1.12 1.27 10.66
N PHE A 15 1.85 0.68 11.63
CA PHE A 15 2.93 -0.30 11.39
C PHE A 15 4.18 0.24 10.67
N SER A 16 4.31 1.55 10.41
CA SER A 16 5.47 2.08 9.68
C SER A 16 6.79 2.03 10.47
N SER A 17 6.76 1.99 11.81
CA SER A 17 7.96 2.14 12.64
C SER A 17 8.99 1.02 12.45
N GLY A 18 8.55 -0.22 12.18
CA GLY A 18 9.42 -1.35 11.90
C GLY A 18 10.02 -1.36 10.49
N ARG A 19 9.56 -0.46 9.60
CA ARG A 19 9.88 -0.49 8.17
C ARG A 19 11.37 -0.35 7.86
N TRP A 20 12.10 0.44 8.65
CA TRP A 20 13.53 0.64 8.44
C TRP A 20 14.32 -0.64 8.73
N THR A 21 14.03 -1.33 9.83
CA THR A 21 14.63 -2.62 10.17
C THR A 21 14.32 -3.68 9.12
N GLN A 22 13.08 -3.72 8.63
CA GLN A 22 12.69 -4.58 7.51
C GLN A 22 13.52 -4.27 6.25
N LEU A 23 13.73 -3.00 5.91
CA LEU A 23 14.52 -2.59 4.74
C LEU A 23 15.98 -3.04 4.87
N GLN A 24 16.62 -2.79 6.02
CA GLN A 24 18.01 -3.16 6.26
C GLN A 24 18.23 -4.66 6.11
N TRP A 25 17.29 -5.46 6.62
CA TRP A 25 17.33 -6.91 6.45
C TRP A 25 17.16 -7.33 4.98
N LEU A 26 16.22 -6.73 4.25
CA LEU A 26 15.98 -7.02 2.82
C LEU A 26 17.17 -6.66 1.90
N GLN A 27 18.08 -5.82 2.39
CA GLN A 27 19.32 -5.43 1.71
C GLN A 27 20.54 -6.21 2.18
N SER A 28 20.40 -7.07 3.18
CA SER A 28 21.51 -7.82 3.75
C SER A 28 21.94 -8.97 2.84
N GLU A 29 23.25 -9.28 2.84
CA GLU A 29 23.81 -10.47 2.18
C GLU A 29 23.31 -11.78 2.82
N HIS A 30 22.77 -11.69 4.05
CA HIS A 30 22.24 -12.79 4.86
C HIS A 30 20.70 -12.88 4.82
N LEU A 31 20.07 -12.36 3.76
CA LEU A 31 18.61 -12.36 3.62
C LEU A 31 17.99 -13.74 3.93
N GLU A 32 18.54 -14.80 3.33
CA GLU A 32 18.05 -16.18 3.45
C GLU A 32 18.18 -16.77 4.86
N ASP A 33 19.07 -16.23 5.69
CA ASP A 33 19.24 -16.64 7.10
C ASP A 33 18.10 -16.09 7.99
N GLY A 34 17.25 -15.21 7.44
CA GLY A 34 16.21 -14.51 8.17
C GLY A 34 16.72 -13.26 8.90
N MET A 35 15.81 -12.57 9.58
CA MET A 35 16.14 -11.36 10.31
C MET A 35 16.91 -11.74 11.59
N ALA A 36 18.06 -11.11 11.82
CA ALA A 36 18.89 -11.35 13.01
C ALA A 36 18.05 -11.18 14.31
N PRO A 37 18.32 -11.95 15.38
CA PRO A 37 17.44 -12.00 16.56
C PRO A 37 17.08 -10.64 17.16
N ASP A 38 18.05 -9.75 17.33
CA ASP A 38 17.80 -8.42 17.91
C ASP A 38 16.98 -7.52 16.97
N ALA A 39 17.28 -7.56 15.67
CA ALA A 39 16.50 -6.86 14.66
C ALA A 39 15.08 -7.41 14.58
N ARG A 40 14.92 -8.72 14.71
CA ARG A 40 13.62 -9.39 14.72
C ARG A 40 12.79 -8.99 15.94
N ALA A 41 13.38 -9.02 17.13
CA ALA A 41 12.72 -8.60 18.35
C ALA A 41 12.25 -7.14 18.27
N PHE A 42 13.09 -6.25 17.69
CA PHE A 42 12.71 -4.87 17.45
C PHE A 42 11.55 -4.76 16.44
N TYR A 43 11.66 -5.40 15.28
CA TYR A 43 10.63 -5.37 14.24
C TYR A 43 9.28 -5.90 14.72
N ASP A 44 9.27 -7.03 15.42
CA ASP A 44 8.05 -7.61 15.99
C ASP A 44 7.48 -6.69 17.08
N GLY A 45 8.35 -6.10 17.91
CA GLY A 45 7.95 -5.13 18.93
C GLY A 45 7.29 -3.87 18.35
N GLU A 46 7.80 -3.32 17.26
CA GLU A 46 7.19 -2.17 16.58
C GLU A 46 5.84 -2.53 15.92
N ASN A 47 5.71 -3.74 15.38
CA ASN A 47 4.43 -4.22 14.86
C ASN A 47 3.40 -4.44 15.98
N GLN A 48 3.83 -4.98 17.13
CA GLN A 48 2.96 -5.12 18.31
C GLN A 48 2.47 -3.75 18.80
N LYS A 49 3.33 -2.72 18.81
CA LYS A 49 2.89 -1.35 19.12
C LYS A 49 1.82 -0.86 18.15
N GLY A 50 1.94 -1.16 16.87
CA GLY A 50 0.90 -0.86 15.87
C GLY A 50 -0.43 -1.57 16.17
N VAL A 51 -0.39 -2.83 16.61
CA VAL A 51 -1.58 -3.57 17.06
C VAL A 51 -2.23 -2.91 18.28
N GLU A 52 -1.44 -2.49 19.26
CA GLU A 52 -1.97 -1.79 20.44
C GLU A 52 -2.51 -0.40 20.10
N GLN A 53 -1.90 0.31 19.15
CA GLN A 53 -2.41 1.59 18.66
C GLN A 53 -3.76 1.41 17.93
N TRP A 54 -3.93 0.35 17.13
CA TRP A 54 -5.23 0.01 16.53
C TRP A 54 -6.28 -0.20 17.63
N LYS A 55 -5.99 -1.06 18.61
CA LYS A 55 -6.93 -1.35 19.72
C LYS A 55 -7.35 -0.08 20.46
N GLY A 56 -6.39 0.78 20.81
CA GLY A 56 -6.67 2.04 21.48
C GLY A 56 -7.54 2.98 20.64
N ALA A 57 -7.22 3.13 19.35
CA ALA A 57 -8.00 3.96 18.44
C ALA A 57 -9.42 3.42 18.23
N LEU A 58 -9.61 2.09 18.22
CA LEU A 58 -10.93 1.47 18.12
C LEU A 58 -11.79 1.75 19.35
N GLN A 59 -11.21 1.60 20.55
CA GLN A 59 -11.91 1.92 21.80
C GLN A 59 -12.29 3.40 21.87
N GLU A 60 -11.38 4.29 21.45
CA GLU A 60 -11.63 5.72 21.43
C GLU A 60 -12.74 6.11 20.45
N ALA A 61 -12.70 5.58 19.22
CA ALA A 61 -13.71 5.83 18.21
C ALA A 61 -15.10 5.33 18.66
N GLN A 62 -15.17 4.13 19.26
CA GLN A 62 -16.40 3.59 19.85
C GLN A 62 -16.96 4.48 20.96
N HIS A 63 -16.11 4.99 21.85
CA HIS A 63 -16.54 5.90 22.91
C HIS A 63 -17.08 7.23 22.38
N LYS A 64 -16.56 7.70 21.23
CA LYS A 64 -16.98 8.96 20.59
C LYS A 64 -18.11 8.79 19.57
N ASP A 65 -18.62 7.57 19.37
CA ASP A 65 -19.57 7.25 18.30
C ASP A 65 -19.07 7.68 16.91
N GLN A 66 -17.78 7.42 16.64
CA GLN A 66 -17.09 7.75 15.40
C GLN A 66 -16.71 6.51 14.60
N ILE A 67 -16.58 6.67 13.29
CA ILE A 67 -16.01 5.66 12.40
C ILE A 67 -14.50 5.72 12.52
N LEU A 68 -13.86 4.60 12.87
CA LEU A 68 -12.41 4.48 12.79
C LEU A 68 -12.00 4.15 11.34
N MET A 69 -11.22 5.04 10.72
CA MET A 69 -10.57 4.78 9.44
C MET A 69 -9.06 4.58 9.68
N LEU A 70 -8.56 3.40 9.31
CA LEU A 70 -7.15 3.05 9.41
C LEU A 70 -6.52 2.99 8.02
N HIS A 71 -5.31 3.51 7.89
CA HIS A 71 -4.52 3.39 6.67
C HIS A 71 -3.10 2.89 6.99
N PHE A 72 -2.69 1.84 6.28
CA PHE A 72 -1.33 1.31 6.30
C PHE A 72 -1.02 0.51 5.03
N HIS A 73 0.27 0.32 4.76
CA HIS A 73 0.69 -0.55 3.67
C HIS A 73 0.66 -2.02 4.11
N PRO A 74 0.06 -2.94 3.33
CA PRO A 74 -0.13 -4.32 3.76
C PRO A 74 1.18 -5.12 3.88
N PHE A 75 2.28 -4.61 3.34
CA PHE A 75 3.62 -5.19 3.50
C PHE A 75 4.34 -4.73 4.79
N PHE A 76 3.79 -3.79 5.55
CA PHE A 76 4.37 -3.33 6.82
C PHE A 76 4.22 -4.39 7.93
N PRO A 77 3.02 -4.90 8.25
CA PRO A 77 2.87 -5.89 9.32
C PRO A 77 2.99 -7.32 8.80
N VAL A 78 4.08 -7.65 8.10
CA VAL A 78 4.28 -9.02 7.58
C VAL A 78 5.41 -9.71 8.32
N PRO A 79 5.22 -10.94 8.84
CA PRO A 79 6.31 -11.70 9.44
C PRO A 79 7.47 -11.91 8.46
N ALA A 80 8.70 -11.86 8.97
CA ALA A 80 9.90 -12.04 8.15
C ALA A 80 9.87 -13.39 7.39
N GLU A 81 9.38 -14.45 8.03
CA GLU A 81 9.23 -15.76 7.38
C GLU A 81 8.24 -15.72 6.21
N THR A 82 7.15 -14.97 6.35
CA THR A 82 6.16 -14.79 5.28
C THR A 82 6.78 -14.02 4.11
N ILE A 83 7.57 -12.99 4.39
CA ILE A 83 8.31 -12.23 3.35
C ILE A 83 9.29 -13.15 2.61
N LEU A 84 10.09 -13.94 3.33
CA LEU A 84 11.03 -14.90 2.72
C LEU A 84 10.33 -15.95 1.87
N ARG A 85 9.22 -16.50 2.36
CA ARG A 85 8.40 -17.43 1.58
C ARG A 85 7.93 -16.81 0.28
N TYR A 86 7.51 -15.54 0.29
CA TYR A 86 7.09 -14.85 -0.92
C TYR A 86 8.24 -14.56 -1.88
N ILE A 87 9.41 -14.13 -1.38
CA ILE A 87 10.60 -13.93 -2.20
C ILE A 87 10.99 -15.24 -2.90
N ASN A 88 11.01 -16.34 -2.14
CA ASN A 88 11.30 -17.67 -2.68
C ASN A 88 10.23 -18.14 -3.69
N TYR A 89 8.95 -17.87 -3.43
CA TYR A 89 7.88 -18.09 -4.41
C TYR A 89 8.13 -17.34 -5.71
N ALA A 90 8.48 -16.05 -5.66
CA ALA A 90 8.73 -15.24 -6.85
C ALA A 90 9.95 -15.72 -7.63
N ASN A 91 10.97 -16.24 -6.94
CA ASN A 91 12.16 -16.82 -7.56
C ASN A 91 11.87 -18.16 -8.26
N HIS A 92 10.97 -18.97 -7.69
CA HIS A 92 10.74 -20.35 -8.14
C HIS A 92 9.39 -20.60 -8.82
N LYS A 93 8.52 -19.58 -8.92
CA LYS A 93 7.17 -19.65 -9.50
C LYS A 93 6.33 -20.80 -8.93
N THR A 94 6.39 -21.03 -7.61
CA THR A 94 5.64 -22.09 -6.92
C THR A 94 4.18 -21.67 -6.67
N ALA A 95 3.42 -22.29 -5.76
CA ALA A 95 1.99 -21.98 -5.57
C ALA A 95 1.76 -20.70 -4.72
N PRO A 96 0.70 -19.92 -4.99
CA PRO A 96 0.44 -18.63 -4.32
C PRO A 96 0.15 -18.80 -2.81
N PRO A 97 0.22 -17.71 -2.02
CA PRO A 97 -0.04 -17.77 -0.58
C PRO A 97 -1.44 -18.30 -0.24
N SER A 98 -1.51 -18.99 0.90
CA SER A 98 -2.71 -19.53 1.54
C SER A 98 -3.78 -18.44 1.79
N PRO A 99 -5.09 -18.76 1.77
CA PRO A 99 -6.17 -17.82 2.18
C PRO A 99 -6.20 -17.53 3.69
N GLU A 100 -5.10 -17.79 4.40
CA GLU A 100 -4.94 -17.49 5.82
C GLU A 100 -4.45 -16.04 6.01
N ASN A 101 -4.66 -15.52 7.22
CA ASN A 101 -4.12 -14.22 7.59
C ASN A 101 -2.59 -14.27 7.59
N PHE A 102 -1.97 -13.62 6.61
CA PHE A 102 -0.51 -13.58 6.47
C PHE A 102 0.15 -12.52 7.36
N SER A 103 -0.65 -11.60 7.91
CA SER A 103 -0.16 -10.42 8.61
C SER A 103 0.05 -10.67 10.10
N MET A 104 0.75 -9.74 10.75
CA MET A 104 0.90 -9.67 12.20
C MET A 104 -0.32 -9.06 12.90
N VAL A 105 -1.34 -8.63 12.14
CA VAL A 105 -2.57 -8.08 12.70
C VAL A 105 -3.48 -9.25 13.11
N PRO A 106 -3.90 -9.34 14.38
CA PRO A 106 -4.81 -10.37 14.85
C PRO A 106 -6.16 -10.43 14.10
N ASP A 107 -6.69 -11.65 13.93
CA ASP A 107 -7.98 -11.89 13.26
C ASP A 107 -9.15 -11.13 13.92
N ASP A 108 -9.17 -10.98 15.24
CA ASP A 108 -10.22 -10.25 15.96
C ASP A 108 -10.24 -8.75 15.63
N LEU A 109 -9.09 -8.16 15.31
CA LEU A 109 -9.01 -6.78 14.81
C LEU A 109 -9.41 -6.67 13.34
N LEU A 110 -8.87 -7.52 12.47
CA LEU A 110 -9.23 -7.50 11.05
C LEU A 110 -10.73 -7.80 10.83
N LEU A 111 -11.29 -8.71 11.62
CA LEU A 111 -12.67 -9.17 11.52
C LEU A 111 -13.60 -8.52 12.54
N THR A 112 -13.20 -7.37 13.12
CA THR A 112 -14.09 -6.59 13.97
C THR A 112 -15.44 -6.35 13.24
N PRO A 113 -16.60 -6.56 13.90
CA PRO A 113 -17.89 -6.38 13.26
C PRO A 113 -18.07 -4.98 12.67
N GLY A 114 -18.50 -4.91 11.41
CA GLY A 114 -18.65 -3.65 10.69
C GLY A 114 -17.38 -3.19 9.95
N THR A 115 -16.28 -3.94 9.99
CA THR A 115 -15.09 -3.64 9.17
C THR A 115 -15.43 -3.66 7.68
N VAL A 116 -15.06 -2.59 6.97
CA VAL A 116 -15.12 -2.49 5.51
C VAL A 116 -13.69 -2.39 4.97
N PRO A 117 -13.11 -3.50 4.45
CA PRO A 117 -11.77 -3.45 3.88
C PRO A 117 -11.78 -2.70 2.54
N ILE A 118 -10.93 -1.68 2.40
CA ILE A 118 -10.74 -0.95 1.14
C ILE A 118 -9.32 -1.25 0.63
N LEU A 119 -9.21 -1.87 -0.53
CA LEU A 119 -7.95 -2.29 -1.13
C LEU A 119 -7.62 -1.42 -2.34
N ASN A 120 -6.71 -0.47 -2.14
CA ASN A 120 -6.26 0.42 -3.21
C ASN A 120 -5.26 -0.30 -4.12
N ILE A 121 -5.54 -0.32 -5.42
CA ILE A 121 -4.66 -0.85 -6.46
C ILE A 121 -4.33 0.24 -7.48
N ARG A 122 -3.26 0.04 -8.23
CA ARG A 122 -2.87 0.93 -9.32
C ARG A 122 -2.07 0.16 -10.35
N HIS A 123 -2.23 0.51 -11.62
CA HIS A 123 -1.57 -0.15 -12.73
C HIS A 123 -0.05 -0.31 -12.50
N PRO A 124 0.53 -1.52 -12.58
CA PRO A 124 1.94 -1.77 -12.29
C PRO A 124 2.94 -0.93 -13.10
N LYS A 125 2.63 -0.68 -14.38
CA LYS A 125 3.42 0.25 -15.23
C LYS A 125 3.52 1.69 -14.70
N LEU A 126 2.69 2.08 -13.72
CA LEU A 126 2.82 3.36 -13.03
C LEU A 126 3.40 3.20 -11.62
N VAL A 127 2.98 2.16 -10.88
CA VAL A 127 3.45 1.91 -9.51
C VAL A 127 4.94 1.63 -9.47
N VAL A 128 5.44 0.74 -10.34
CA VAL A 128 6.84 0.32 -10.32
C VAL A 128 7.79 1.48 -10.63
N PRO A 129 7.65 2.22 -11.75
CA PRO A 129 8.40 3.45 -11.99
C PRO A 129 8.31 4.49 -10.87
N SER A 130 7.10 4.71 -10.33
CA SER A 130 6.90 5.68 -9.24
C SER A 130 7.68 5.28 -7.99
N THR A 131 7.61 4.01 -7.59
CA THR A 131 8.34 3.49 -6.44
C THR A 131 9.85 3.59 -6.65
N TRP A 132 10.36 3.26 -7.84
CA TRP A 132 11.79 3.42 -8.15
C TRP A 132 12.24 4.89 -7.99
N ARG A 133 11.49 5.84 -8.55
CA ARG A 133 11.79 7.28 -8.42
C ARG A 133 11.74 7.74 -6.96
N THR A 134 10.75 7.29 -6.18
CA THR A 134 10.62 7.63 -4.76
C THR A 134 11.80 7.08 -3.96
N LEU A 135 12.19 5.82 -4.16
CA LEU A 135 13.32 5.21 -3.46
C LEU A 135 14.64 5.92 -3.81
N ASN A 136 14.86 6.27 -5.08
CA ASN A 136 16.02 7.07 -5.47
C ASN A 136 16.08 8.43 -4.77
N LYS A 137 14.95 9.13 -4.66
CA LYS A 137 14.86 10.40 -3.92
C LYS A 137 15.14 10.23 -2.42
N MET A 138 14.89 9.04 -1.87
CA MET A 138 15.21 8.69 -0.49
C MET A 138 16.68 8.26 -0.29
N GLY A 139 17.50 8.25 -1.35
CA GLY A 139 18.87 7.74 -1.28
C GLY A 139 18.97 6.22 -1.28
N LEU A 140 17.95 5.53 -1.77
CA LEU A 140 17.86 4.08 -1.88
C LEU A 140 17.86 3.67 -3.36
N PRO A 141 19.04 3.66 -4.03
CA PRO A 141 19.13 3.37 -5.45
C PRO A 141 18.72 1.94 -5.80
N HIS A 142 18.50 1.65 -7.08
CA HIS A 142 18.24 0.30 -7.59
C HIS A 142 17.01 -0.38 -6.95
N GLY A 143 15.96 0.39 -6.68
CA GLY A 143 14.75 -0.10 -5.99
C GLY A 143 15.01 -0.53 -4.53
N ALA A 144 16.13 -0.08 -3.96
CA ALA A 144 16.64 -0.56 -2.68
C ALA A 144 16.93 -2.08 -2.68
N GLY A 145 17.29 -2.64 -3.84
CA GLY A 145 17.48 -4.06 -4.06
C GLY A 145 16.20 -4.79 -4.48
N ARG A 146 16.35 -5.84 -5.31
CA ARG A 146 15.24 -6.65 -5.83
C ARG A 146 14.27 -7.17 -4.75
N PRO A 147 14.72 -7.71 -3.59
CA PRO A 147 13.80 -8.22 -2.56
C PRO A 147 12.84 -7.17 -2.04
N ASN A 148 13.36 -5.98 -1.73
CA ASN A 148 12.54 -4.85 -1.30
C ASN A 148 11.56 -4.41 -2.39
N PHE A 149 12.06 -4.25 -3.61
CA PHE A 149 11.24 -3.74 -4.71
C PHE A 149 10.07 -4.67 -5.03
N LEU A 150 10.32 -5.97 -4.96
CA LEU A 150 9.32 -7.03 -5.13
C LEU A 150 8.18 -6.95 -4.10
N ILE A 151 8.49 -6.85 -2.81
CA ILE A 151 7.44 -6.83 -1.77
C ILE A 151 6.63 -5.53 -1.79
N VAL A 152 7.21 -4.42 -2.26
CA VAL A 152 6.54 -3.11 -2.29
C VAL A 152 5.63 -2.96 -3.51
N THR A 153 5.94 -3.59 -4.64
CA THR A 153 5.28 -3.30 -5.93
C THR A 153 4.39 -4.41 -6.49
N SER A 154 4.45 -5.61 -5.95
CA SER A 154 3.81 -6.80 -6.53
C SER A 154 2.28 -6.87 -6.42
N HIS A 155 1.62 -6.05 -5.61
CA HIS A 155 0.20 -6.19 -5.22
C HIS A 155 -0.16 -7.54 -4.56
N ILE A 156 0.81 -8.42 -4.27
CA ILE A 156 0.54 -9.75 -3.68
C ILE A 156 -0.21 -9.63 -2.36
N TRP A 157 0.18 -8.67 -1.52
CA TRP A 157 -0.37 -8.52 -0.18
C TRP A 157 -1.81 -8.03 -0.22
N SER A 158 -2.15 -7.15 -1.18
CA SER A 158 -3.52 -6.74 -1.44
C SER A 158 -4.36 -7.93 -1.91
N ARG A 159 -3.82 -8.78 -2.79
CA ARG A 159 -4.51 -10.01 -3.22
C ARG A 159 -4.70 -11.00 -2.06
N ALA A 160 -3.67 -11.21 -1.25
CA ALA A 160 -3.74 -12.11 -0.11
C ALA A 160 -4.76 -11.62 0.94
N LEU A 161 -4.83 -10.30 1.20
CA LEU A 161 -5.88 -9.74 2.05
C LEU A 161 -7.27 -9.92 1.41
N TYR A 162 -7.38 -9.73 0.09
CA TYR A 162 -8.64 -9.95 -0.61
C TYR A 162 -9.16 -11.37 -0.42
N ASP A 163 -8.31 -12.36 -0.71
CA ASP A 163 -8.65 -13.78 -0.61
C ASP A 163 -8.92 -14.19 0.86
N TYR A 164 -8.16 -13.64 1.81
CA TYR A 164 -8.40 -13.85 3.25
C TYR A 164 -9.78 -13.34 3.68
N PHE A 165 -10.12 -12.08 3.41
CA PHE A 165 -11.43 -11.51 3.78
C PHE A 165 -12.57 -12.26 3.10
N LEU A 166 -12.41 -12.60 1.82
CA LEU A 166 -13.39 -13.39 1.08
C LEU A 166 -13.62 -14.76 1.71
N SER A 167 -12.56 -15.42 2.20
CA SER A 167 -12.67 -16.70 2.93
C SER A 167 -13.47 -16.59 4.24
N LYS A 168 -13.58 -15.38 4.80
CA LYS A 168 -14.36 -15.05 5.99
C LYS A 168 -15.77 -14.53 5.66
N GLY A 169 -16.16 -14.52 4.39
CA GLY A 169 -17.47 -14.01 3.95
C GLY A 169 -17.58 -12.49 3.92
N ILE A 170 -16.45 -11.78 3.95
CA ILE A 170 -16.37 -10.33 3.83
C ILE A 170 -15.84 -10.00 2.44
N GLU A 171 -16.58 -9.23 1.65
CA GLU A 171 -16.12 -8.81 0.32
C GLU A 171 -15.42 -7.44 0.41
N PRO A 172 -14.10 -7.36 0.17
CA PRO A 172 -13.39 -6.08 0.17
C PRO A 172 -13.78 -5.18 -0.99
N LEU A 173 -13.81 -3.88 -0.73
CA LEU A 173 -13.93 -2.86 -1.77
C LEU A 173 -12.57 -2.68 -2.44
N VAL A 174 -12.36 -3.33 -3.58
CA VAL A 174 -11.16 -3.10 -4.40
C VAL A 174 -11.35 -1.82 -5.20
N VAL A 175 -10.40 -0.89 -5.09
CA VAL A 175 -10.49 0.43 -5.72
C VAL A 175 -9.25 0.72 -6.55
N ASP A 176 -9.43 1.00 -7.85
CA ASP A 176 -8.34 1.45 -8.69
C ASP A 176 -8.08 2.95 -8.50
N ALA A 177 -6.81 3.32 -8.36
CA ALA A 177 -6.37 4.70 -8.26
C ALA A 177 -6.86 5.57 -9.42
N ASP A 178 -7.08 5.00 -10.60
CA ASP A 178 -7.66 5.72 -11.74
C ASP A 178 -9.04 6.30 -11.42
N ASP A 179 -9.89 5.55 -10.72
CA ASP A 179 -11.25 5.97 -10.42
C ASP A 179 -11.25 7.12 -9.39
N PHE A 180 -10.39 7.01 -8.37
CA PHE A 180 -10.10 8.09 -7.41
C PHE A 180 -9.66 9.39 -8.08
N MET A 181 -8.78 9.29 -9.07
CA MET A 181 -8.15 10.46 -9.71
C MET A 181 -9.06 11.15 -10.74
N THR A 182 -10.14 10.51 -11.17
CA THR A 182 -10.89 10.95 -12.35
C THR A 182 -12.39 11.07 -12.17
N SER A 183 -12.97 10.58 -11.06
CA SER A 183 -14.41 10.61 -10.85
C SER A 183 -14.76 10.94 -9.40
N GLU A 184 -15.23 12.17 -9.16
CA GLU A 184 -15.82 12.54 -7.86
C GLU A 184 -17.04 11.68 -7.54
N GLU A 185 -17.87 11.37 -8.56
CA GLU A 185 -19.03 10.49 -8.43
C GLU A 185 -18.64 9.12 -7.88
N PHE A 186 -17.56 8.53 -8.39
CA PHE A 186 -17.02 7.27 -7.87
C PHE A 186 -16.60 7.40 -6.41
N VAL A 187 -15.90 8.48 -6.03
CA VAL A 187 -15.50 8.68 -4.63
C VAL A 187 -16.72 8.82 -3.71
N ARG A 188 -17.77 9.51 -4.15
CA ARG A 188 -19.03 9.61 -3.41
C ARG A 188 -19.74 8.24 -3.30
N HIS A 189 -19.72 7.45 -4.37
CA HIS A 189 -20.22 6.08 -4.35
C HIS A 189 -19.44 5.20 -3.36
N LEU A 190 -18.10 5.31 -3.37
CA LEU A 190 -17.24 4.61 -2.42
C LEU A 190 -17.54 5.02 -0.97
N CYS A 191 -17.73 6.32 -0.70
CA CYS A 191 -18.16 6.77 0.63
C CYS A 191 -19.44 6.05 1.07
N SER A 192 -20.47 6.02 0.20
CA SER A 192 -21.72 5.32 0.51
C SER A 192 -21.51 3.83 0.80
N LYS A 193 -20.69 3.14 0.01
CA LYS A 193 -20.35 1.72 0.22
C LYS A 193 -19.57 1.46 1.50
N ALA A 194 -18.75 2.42 1.92
CA ALA A 194 -17.95 2.35 3.14
C ALA A 194 -18.69 2.81 4.41
N GLY A 195 -19.99 3.15 4.30
CA GLY A 195 -20.76 3.68 5.44
C GLY A 195 -20.35 5.11 5.83
N LEU A 196 -19.68 5.82 4.92
CA LEU A 196 -19.26 7.21 5.06
C LEU A 196 -20.29 8.15 4.39
N ASP A 197 -20.21 9.45 4.70
CA ASP A 197 -21.05 10.47 4.10
C ASP A 197 -20.54 10.86 2.70
N PRO A 198 -21.30 10.61 1.62
CA PRO A 198 -20.92 11.01 0.26
C PRO A 198 -20.78 12.52 0.08
N ASP A 199 -21.51 13.34 0.84
CA ASP A 199 -21.50 14.80 0.70
C ASP A 199 -20.24 15.42 1.32
N GLN A 200 -19.65 14.74 2.30
CA GLN A 200 -18.38 15.12 2.94
C GLN A 200 -17.13 14.58 2.24
N ALA A 201 -17.26 13.97 1.05
CA ALA A 201 -16.12 13.57 0.24
C ALA A 201 -15.22 14.78 -0.09
N TYR A 202 -13.92 14.65 0.18
CA TYR A 202 -12.98 15.78 0.19
C TYR A 202 -12.11 15.83 -1.07
N PHE A 203 -12.36 16.82 -1.95
CA PHE A 203 -11.73 16.94 -3.28
C PHE A 203 -10.78 18.13 -3.46
N SER A 204 -10.73 19.04 -2.49
CA SER A 204 -9.88 20.22 -2.55
C SER A 204 -9.15 20.38 -1.23
N TRP A 205 -7.83 20.44 -1.26
CA TRP A 205 -6.99 20.58 -0.07
C TRP A 205 -5.91 21.64 -0.25
N PRO A 206 -5.40 22.22 0.85
CA PRO A 206 -4.28 23.15 0.76
C PRO A 206 -3.02 22.42 0.29
N THR A 207 -2.26 23.07 -0.57
CA THR A 207 -0.90 22.63 -0.92
C THR A 207 0.03 22.89 0.25
N ASP A 208 0.86 21.91 0.59
CA ASP A 208 1.92 22.01 1.61
C ASP A 208 3.27 21.51 1.04
N GLY A 209 3.56 21.95 -0.18
CA GLY A 209 4.72 21.55 -0.98
C GLY A 209 6.08 22.07 -0.49
N ASP A 210 6.11 22.72 0.67
CA ASP A 210 7.32 23.27 1.26
C ASP A 210 8.20 22.14 1.82
N LYS A 211 9.18 21.72 1.01
CA LYS A 211 10.10 20.63 1.35
C LYS A 211 10.82 20.82 2.68
N ASP A 212 11.06 22.06 3.11
CA ASP A 212 11.87 22.35 4.30
C ASP A 212 11.06 22.17 5.59
N LYS A 213 9.73 22.06 5.49
CA LYS A 213 8.83 21.76 6.62
C LYS A 213 8.69 20.26 6.92
N HIS A 214 9.14 19.41 6.00
CA HIS A 214 8.90 17.97 6.04
C HIS A 214 10.20 17.19 6.22
N HIS A 215 10.11 16.04 6.90
CA HIS A 215 11.24 15.10 6.91
C HIS A 215 11.56 14.68 5.46
N PRO A 216 12.83 14.65 5.00
CA PRO A 216 13.17 14.42 3.59
C PRO A 216 12.57 13.14 2.99
N MET A 217 12.58 12.03 3.76
CA MET A 217 11.96 10.78 3.32
C MET A 217 10.44 10.90 3.16
N TYR A 218 9.77 11.62 4.07
CA TYR A 218 8.33 11.82 4.00
C TYR A 218 7.96 12.70 2.80
N TYR A 219 8.72 13.77 2.56
CA TYR A 219 8.52 14.59 1.37
C TYR A 219 8.75 13.79 0.09
N ALA A 220 9.80 12.96 0.03
CA ALA A 220 10.08 12.13 -1.13
C ALA A 220 8.92 11.18 -1.49
N SER A 221 8.27 10.56 -0.50
CA SER A 221 7.11 9.69 -0.73
C SER A 221 5.82 10.44 -1.04
N GLN A 222 5.59 11.59 -0.40
CA GLN A 222 4.30 12.30 -0.47
C GLN A 222 4.33 13.55 -1.35
N SER A 223 5.45 13.87 -2.01
CA SER A 223 5.61 15.11 -2.79
C SER A 223 4.48 15.36 -3.80
N THR A 224 3.96 14.33 -4.47
CA THR A 224 2.85 14.52 -5.41
C THR A 224 1.58 15.01 -4.70
N LEU A 225 1.26 14.44 -3.53
CA LEU A 225 0.12 14.84 -2.72
C LEU A 225 0.33 16.23 -2.11
N LEU A 226 1.48 16.47 -1.49
CA LEU A 226 1.83 17.74 -0.84
C LEU A 226 1.82 18.93 -1.82
N ASN A 227 2.20 18.70 -3.08
CA ASN A 227 2.20 19.74 -4.13
C ASN A 227 0.87 19.83 -4.91
N SER A 228 -0.14 19.04 -4.54
CA SER A 228 -1.45 19.06 -5.22
C SER A 228 -2.49 19.83 -4.40
N ALA A 229 -3.51 20.34 -5.09
CA ALA A 229 -4.68 20.97 -4.46
C ALA A 229 -5.94 20.10 -4.54
N GLY A 230 -5.83 18.89 -5.07
CA GLY A 230 -6.95 17.99 -5.37
C GLY A 230 -6.51 16.76 -6.17
N PRO A 231 -7.43 15.84 -6.50
CA PRO A 231 -7.14 14.69 -7.35
C PRO A 231 -6.59 15.12 -8.71
N ASN A 232 -5.62 14.36 -9.24
CA ASN A 232 -4.97 14.69 -10.50
C ASN A 232 -5.24 13.63 -11.57
N ALA A 233 -6.24 13.90 -12.41
CA ALA A 233 -6.63 13.03 -13.51
C ALA A 233 -5.51 12.75 -14.52
N ALA A 234 -4.52 13.64 -14.66
CA ALA A 234 -3.39 13.43 -15.57
C ALA A 234 -2.43 12.32 -15.12
N LEU A 235 -2.53 11.87 -13.85
CA LEU A 235 -1.73 10.77 -13.31
C LEU A 235 -2.43 9.40 -13.41
N ALA A 236 -3.68 9.37 -13.90
CA ALA A 236 -4.43 8.15 -14.14
C ALA A 236 -3.90 7.39 -15.36
N ALA A 237 -3.82 6.07 -15.26
CA ALA A 237 -3.36 5.17 -16.31
C ALA A 237 -4.21 5.30 -17.58
N LYS A 238 -5.54 5.39 -17.46
CA LYS A 238 -6.46 5.55 -18.59
C LYS A 238 -6.27 6.86 -19.36
N ASN A 239 -5.62 7.85 -18.75
CA ASN A 239 -5.31 9.14 -19.36
C ASN A 239 -3.85 9.22 -19.85
N LYS A 240 -3.11 8.10 -19.81
CA LYS A 240 -1.72 8.00 -20.22
C LYS A 240 -1.55 7.00 -21.37
N ASP A 241 -0.63 7.30 -22.26
CA ASP A 241 -0.11 6.32 -23.21
C ASP A 241 0.97 5.48 -22.51
N LEU A 242 0.56 4.36 -21.92
CA LEU A 242 1.47 3.48 -21.19
C LEU A 242 2.54 2.85 -22.10
N ALA A 243 2.28 2.72 -23.39
CA ALA A 243 3.27 2.19 -24.34
C ALA A 243 4.36 3.24 -24.61
N LYS A 244 3.96 4.52 -24.73
CA LYS A 244 4.91 5.63 -24.82
C LYS A 244 5.74 5.76 -23.55
N GLU A 245 5.12 5.70 -22.38
CA GLU A 245 5.84 5.76 -21.09
C GLU A 245 6.88 4.63 -21.01
N GLU A 246 6.51 3.41 -21.39
CA GLU A 246 7.42 2.26 -21.41
C GLU A 246 8.56 2.39 -22.43
N ALA A 247 8.32 3.05 -23.57
CA ALA A 247 9.38 3.32 -24.55
C ALA A 247 10.47 4.24 -24.00
N GLU A 248 10.13 5.12 -23.06
CA GLU A 248 11.07 6.06 -22.42
C GLU A 248 11.87 5.42 -21.27
N TRP A 249 11.46 4.25 -20.77
CA TRP A 249 12.08 3.56 -19.63
C TRP A 249 13.55 3.20 -19.84
N ALA A 250 13.97 2.92 -21.08
CA ALA A 250 15.38 2.63 -21.36
C ALA A 250 16.27 3.84 -21.06
N THR A 251 15.77 5.05 -21.31
CA THR A 251 16.46 6.29 -20.96
C THR A 251 16.35 6.60 -19.47
N GLU A 252 15.18 6.35 -18.86
CA GLU A 252 14.94 6.67 -17.45
C GLU A 252 15.73 5.77 -16.48
N PHE A 253 15.73 4.45 -16.72
CA PHE A 253 16.24 3.47 -15.76
C PHE A 253 17.62 2.92 -16.09
N GLY A 254 18.09 3.06 -17.35
CA GLY A 254 19.39 2.53 -17.77
C GLY A 254 19.55 1.05 -17.38
N ASP A 255 20.55 0.76 -16.55
CA ASP A 255 20.89 -0.59 -16.10
C ASP A 255 19.79 -1.25 -15.23
N ASP A 256 18.90 -0.46 -14.61
CA ASP A 256 17.79 -0.98 -13.81
C ASP A 256 16.58 -1.39 -14.66
N LEU A 257 16.58 -1.16 -15.97
CA LEU A 257 15.46 -1.50 -16.85
C LEU A 257 14.99 -2.96 -16.72
N PRO A 258 15.89 -3.98 -16.69
CA PRO A 258 15.47 -5.37 -16.50
C PRO A 258 14.73 -5.60 -15.19
N LEU A 259 15.20 -4.99 -14.09
CA LEU A 259 14.57 -5.08 -12.78
C LEU A 259 13.18 -4.43 -12.80
N VAL A 260 13.05 -3.24 -13.40
CA VAL A 260 11.75 -2.56 -13.52
C VAL A 260 10.75 -3.40 -14.32
N ARG A 261 11.17 -3.96 -15.45
CA ARG A 261 10.31 -4.84 -16.27
C ARG A 261 9.89 -6.08 -15.50
N GLU A 262 10.82 -6.74 -14.82
CA GLU A 262 10.54 -7.90 -13.99
C GLU A 262 9.48 -7.59 -12.92
N MET A 263 9.61 -6.46 -12.21
CA MET A 263 8.64 -6.09 -11.16
C MET A 263 7.25 -5.81 -11.75
N VAL A 264 7.17 -5.20 -12.93
CA VAL A 264 5.90 -4.99 -13.65
C VAL A 264 5.29 -6.35 -14.00
N GLU A 265 6.06 -7.25 -14.62
CA GLU A 265 5.59 -8.58 -15.03
C GLU A 265 5.09 -9.41 -13.84
N LEU A 266 5.80 -9.37 -12.70
CA LEU A 266 5.40 -10.07 -11.49
C LEU A 266 4.14 -9.47 -10.85
N ALA A 267 3.94 -8.15 -10.95
CA ALA A 267 2.79 -7.46 -10.36
C ALA A 267 1.51 -7.56 -11.20
N MET A 268 1.63 -7.68 -12.54
CA MET A 268 0.49 -7.67 -13.46
C MET A 268 -0.59 -8.72 -13.13
N PRO A 269 -0.27 -10.01 -12.90
CA PRO A 269 -1.29 -11.01 -12.59
C PRO A 269 -2.08 -10.72 -11.30
N HIS A 270 -1.43 -10.08 -10.31
CA HIS A 270 -2.10 -9.68 -9.07
C HIS A 270 -2.99 -8.46 -9.29
N TYR A 271 -2.52 -7.50 -10.07
CA TYR A 271 -3.31 -6.33 -10.47
C TYR A 271 -4.55 -6.73 -11.27
N GLU A 272 -4.41 -7.54 -12.31
CA GLU A 272 -5.53 -7.98 -13.17
C GLU A 272 -6.59 -8.71 -12.37
N TYR A 273 -6.18 -9.64 -11.49
CA TYR A 273 -7.08 -10.36 -10.58
C TYR A 273 -7.93 -9.41 -9.73
N LEU A 274 -7.30 -8.41 -9.11
CA LEU A 274 -7.99 -7.43 -8.26
C LEU A 274 -8.83 -6.46 -9.11
N HIS A 275 -8.29 -6.00 -10.24
CA HIS A 275 -8.93 -5.05 -11.13
C HIS A 275 -10.23 -5.61 -11.74
N GLU A 276 -10.29 -6.90 -12.05
CA GLU A 276 -11.53 -7.55 -12.48
C GLU A 276 -12.65 -7.45 -11.43
N ARG A 277 -12.26 -7.49 -10.15
CA ARG A 277 -13.13 -7.49 -8.95
C ARG A 277 -13.31 -6.11 -8.33
N ARG A 278 -12.81 -5.06 -8.99
CA ARG A 278 -12.92 -3.69 -8.48
C ARG A 278 -14.38 -3.24 -8.38
N LEU A 279 -14.62 -2.34 -7.44
CA LEU A 279 -15.86 -1.57 -7.34
C LEU A 279 -16.08 -0.80 -8.65
N ARG A 280 -17.31 -0.81 -9.15
CA ARG A 280 -17.74 -0.08 -10.35
C ARG A 280 -18.95 0.77 -10.01
N LEU A 281 -19.12 1.88 -10.74
CA LEU A 281 -20.37 2.64 -10.75
C LEU A 281 -21.51 1.81 -11.35
#